data_AF-A0AAU1BRS5-F1
#
_entry.id   AF-A0AAU1BRS5-F1
#
_cell.length_a   1.000
_cell.length_b   1.000
_cell.length_c   1.000
_cell.angle_alpha   90.00
_cell.angle_beta   90.00
_cell.angle_gamma   90.00
#
_symmetry.space_group_name_H-M   'P 1'
#
loop_
_entity.id
_entity.type
_entity.pdbx_description
1 polymer ?
#
loop_
_entity_poly.entity_id
_entity_poly.type
_entity_poly.pdbx_seq_one_letter_code
_entity_poly.pdbx_strand_id
1 'polypeptide(L)' 'MPHQTTITERGSFAIARCSCGWTGPARRSRDRARTDAQTHNPPLAVPSGI' A
#
# COMPACT_ATOMS: atom_id res chain seq x y z
N MET A 1 8.66 0.66 12.14
CA MET A 1 8.94 -0.38 11.12
C MET A 1 8.73 0.26 9.76
N PRO A 2 9.59 0.04 8.75
CA PRO A 2 9.38 0.61 7.42
C PRO A 2 8.09 0.07 6.79
N HIS A 3 7.31 0.96 6.17
CA HIS A 3 6.13 0.57 5.40
C HIS A 3 6.58 -0.13 4.12
N GLN A 4 6.35 -1.42 4.03
CA GLN A 4 6.64 -2.20 2.83
C GLN A 4 5.33 -2.50 2.13
N THR A 5 5.12 -1.84 0.99
CA THR A 5 3.95 -2.08 0.16
C THR A 5 4.24 -3.16 -0.89
N THR A 6 3.32 -4.08 -1.05
CA THR A 6 3.34 -5.12 -2.09
C THR A 6 2.04 -5.10 -2.89
N ILE A 7 2.13 -5.53 -4.15
CA ILE A 7 0.96 -5.69 -5.02
C ILE A 7 0.65 -7.18 -5.13
N THR A 8 -0.58 -7.54 -4.83
CA THR A 8 -1.13 -8.89 -4.97
C THR A 8 -2.19 -8.88 -6.05
N GLU A 9 -2.26 -9.95 -6.85
CA GLU A 9 -3.30 -10.12 -7.84
C GLU A 9 -4.27 -11.22 -7.48
N ARG A 10 -5.55 -10.95 -7.72
CA ARG A 10 -6.67 -11.87 -7.49
C ARG A 10 -7.55 -11.83 -8.73
N GLY A 11 -7.25 -12.71 -9.69
CA GLY A 11 -7.89 -12.73 -11.00
C GLY A 11 -7.59 -11.45 -11.78
N SER A 12 -8.63 -10.75 -12.24
CA SER A 12 -8.49 -9.49 -13.00
C SER A 12 -8.28 -8.23 -12.13
N PHE A 13 -7.96 -8.40 -10.85
CA PHE A 13 -7.76 -7.29 -9.91
C PHE A 13 -6.37 -7.34 -9.28
N ALA A 14 -5.71 -6.18 -9.28
CA ALA A 14 -4.53 -5.86 -8.51
C ALA A 14 -4.91 -5.09 -7.24
N ILE A 15 -4.37 -5.52 -6.11
CA ILE A 15 -4.66 -4.99 -4.78
C ILE A 15 -3.33 -4.64 -4.11
N ALA A 16 -3.22 -3.41 -3.61
CA ALA A 16 -2.08 -3.00 -2.82
C ALA A 16 -2.24 -3.44 -1.36
N ARG A 17 -1.16 -3.88 -0.73
CA ARG A 17 -1.10 -4.20 0.70
C ARG A 17 0.15 -3.60 1.32
N CYS A 18 0.07 -3.19 2.58
CA CYS A 18 1.21 -2.70 3.33
C CYS A 18 1.46 -3.60 4.53
N SER A 19 2.73 -3.75 4.91
CA SER A 19 3.13 -4.44 6.14
C SER A 19 2.53 -3.85 7.43
N CYS A 20 1.98 -2.63 7.38
CA CYS A 20 1.25 -2.01 8.49
C CYS A 20 -0.20 -2.51 8.65
N GLY A 21 -0.68 -3.37 7.76
CA GLY A 21 -2.06 -3.88 7.76
C GLY A 21 -3.02 -3.15 6.81
N TRP A 22 -2.59 -2.03 6.21
CA TRP A 22 -3.41 -1.36 5.20
C TRP A 22 -3.58 -2.20 3.93
N THR A 23 -4.79 -2.17 3.37
CA THR A 23 -5.12 -2.78 2.08
C THR A 23 -5.80 -1.73 1.21
N GLY A 24 -5.24 -1.51 0.02
CA GLY A 24 -5.77 -0.61 -0.98
C GLY A 24 -6.97 -1.19 -1.72
N PRO A 25 -7.67 -0.36 -2.49
CA PRO A 25 -8.82 -0.78 -3.29
C PRO A 25 -8.43 -1.79 -4.39
N ALA A 26 -9.38 -2.64 -4.78
CA ALA A 26 -9.22 -3.52 -5.93
C ALA A 26 -9.22 -2.72 -7.24
N ARG A 27 -8.08 -2.67 -7.92
CA ARG A 27 -7.91 -1.98 -9.21
C ARG A 27 -7.70 -2.98 -10.32
N ARG A 28 -8.26 -2.74 -11.52
CA ARG A 28 -7.95 -3.55 -12.70
C ARG A 28 -6.56 -3.28 -13.27
N SER A 29 -6.06 -2.05 -13.09
CA SER A 29 -4.71 -1.67 -13.51
C SER A 29 -3.73 -1.85 -12.36
N ARG A 30 -2.68 -2.64 -12.61
CA ARG A 30 -1.53 -2.80 -11.71
C ARG A 30 -0.86 -1.46 -11.40
N ASP A 31 -0.73 -0.61 -12.41
CA ASP A 31 -0.09 0.70 -12.24
C ASP A 31 -0.87 1.60 -11.31
N ARG A 32 -2.20 1.63 -11.45
CA ARG A 32 -3.05 2.33 -10.48
C ARG A 32 -2.95 1.75 -9.08
N ALA A 33 -2.91 0.42 -8.92
CA ALA A 33 -2.70 -0.19 -7.61
C ALA A 33 -1.35 0.21 -7.00
N ARG A 34 -0.30 0.29 -7.84
CA ARG A 34 1.02 0.75 -7.42
C ARG A 34 1.03 2.23 -7.00
N THR A 35 0.34 3.09 -7.75
CA THR A 35 0.17 4.49 -7.34
C THR A 35 -0.56 4.59 -6.00
N ASP A 36 -1.62 3.80 -5.78
CA ASP A 36 -2.33 3.74 -4.50
C ASP A 36 -1.36 3.36 -3.34
N ALA A 37 -0.50 2.35 -3.56
CA ALA A 37 0.55 1.96 -2.62
C ALA A 37 1.58 3.06 -2.35
N GLN A 38 2.03 3.77 -3.39
CA GLN A 38 2.99 4.87 -3.27
C GLN A 38 2.38 6.06 -2.51
N THR A 39 1.13 6.40 -2.81
CA THR A 39 0.36 7.44 -2.12
C THR A 39 0.06 7.04 -0.67
N HIS A 40 -0.08 5.74 -0.39
CA HIS A 40 -0.24 5.22 0.97
C HIS A 40 1.01 5.39 1.84
N ASN A 41 2.10 6.03 1.38
CA ASN A 41 3.18 6.44 2.27
C ASN A 41 2.60 7.19 3.48
N PRO A 42 2.56 6.58 4.68
CA PRO A 42 2.20 7.37 5.84
C PRO A 42 3.32 8.39 5.99
N PRO A 43 3.01 9.61 6.44
CA PRO A 43 4.05 10.54 6.83
C PRO A 43 4.98 9.78 7.76
N LEU A 44 6.26 9.74 7.36
CA LEU A 44 7.38 9.12 8.06
C LEU A 44 7.09 9.16 9.55
N ALA A 45 7.05 7.99 10.19
CA ALA A 45 6.80 7.84 11.62
C ALA A 45 7.39 9.04 12.37
N VAL A 46 6.53 9.97 12.83
CA VAL A 46 6.91 10.80 13.95
C VAL A 46 7.12 9.79 15.08
N PRO A 47 8.33 9.62 15.64
CA PRO A 47 8.40 8.93 16.91
C PRO A 47 7.59 9.79 17.88
N SER A 48 6.36 9.37 18.20
CA SER A 48 5.69 9.84 19.41
C SER A 48 6.55 9.35 20.57
N GLY A 49 7.47 10.22 20.99
CA GLY A 49 8.45 9.91 22.01
C GLY A 49 9.52 10.99 22.08
N ILE A 50 9.14 12.19 22.52
CA ILE A 50 9.43 12.72 23.86
C ILE A 50 8.34 13.72 24.25
#